data_AF-I1BXI6-F1
#
_entry.id   AF-I1BXI6-F1
#
_cell.length_a   1.000
_cell.length_b   1.000
_cell.length_c   1.000
_cell.angle_alpha   90.00
_cell.angle_beta   90.00
_cell.angle_gamma   90.00
#
_symmetry.space_group_name_H-M   'P 1'
#
loop_
_entity.id
_entity.type
_entity.pdbx_description
1 polymer ?
#
loop_
_entity_poly.entity_id
_entity_poly.type
_entity_poly.pdbx_seq_one_letter_code
_entity_poly.pdbx_strand_id
1 'polypeptide(L)'
;MFEDVSVEVILSNHKSSRFHPKTGVLQGSVLSSYLYSVYINNLPNFLRPAPLVDTDFNDPLIVAPKLNCLLYADDVVLIADADSLQSLLSKCEEHSLSLGYRWNPKKCVVVDPIPTRQKYYLYNSELPSADYFPYLGVPIKPGGIIDKSALLQQNINKALGTMRQLVTLGVNKNGLDYLLSTRFYAQIVRPQLENGLAITTFNLREIQALENCQNQCIRQIFGGRPFTSTKVML
;
A
#
# COMPACT_ATOMS: atom_id res chain seq x y z
N MET A 1 22.07 18.81 4.91
CA MET A 1 21.65 17.69 4.02
C MET A 1 20.91 18.18 2.77
N PHE A 2 20.14 19.27 2.84
CA PHE A 2 19.43 19.82 1.68
C PHE A 2 19.97 21.18 1.19
N GLU A 3 21.05 21.70 1.79
CA GLU A 3 21.75 22.88 1.30
C GLU A 3 22.77 22.48 0.23
N ASP A 4 22.94 23.32 -0.79
CA ASP A 4 23.91 23.16 -1.88
C ASP A 4 23.85 21.81 -2.63
N VAL A 5 22.64 21.31 -2.85
CA VAL A 5 22.43 20.06 -3.59
C VAL A 5 22.47 20.33 -5.09
N SER A 6 23.35 19.62 -5.81
CA SER A 6 23.34 19.55 -7.27
C SER A 6 22.91 18.16 -7.74
N VAL A 7 22.03 18.10 -8.75
CA VAL A 7 21.54 16.87 -9.37
C VAL A 7 22.06 16.75 -10.80
N GLU A 8 22.37 15.52 -11.21
CA GLU A 8 22.68 15.13 -12.59
C GLU A 8 21.78 13.95 -12.98
N VAL A 9 21.36 13.89 -14.23
CA VAL A 9 20.63 12.74 -14.78
C VAL A 9 21.62 11.86 -15.53
N ILE A 10 21.64 10.56 -15.20
CA ILE A 10 22.42 9.56 -15.92
C ILE A 10 21.47 8.69 -16.76
N LEU A 11 21.62 8.75 -18.08
CA LEU A 11 20.86 7.91 -19.01
C LEU A 11 21.82 7.22 -19.96
N SER A 12 21.83 5.89 -19.99
CA SER A 12 22.70 5.08 -20.86
C SER A 12 24.19 5.50 -20.79
N ASN A 13 24.71 5.69 -19.57
CA ASN A 13 26.07 6.21 -19.29
C ASN A 13 26.36 7.65 -19.75
N HIS A 14 25.40 8.39 -20.30
CA HIS A 14 25.52 9.81 -20.55
C HIS A 14 25.04 10.61 -19.34
N LYS A 15 25.79 11.66 -18.98
CA LYS A 15 25.45 12.58 -17.88
C LYS A 15 24.92 13.89 -18.43
N SER A 16 23.85 14.42 -17.83
CA SER A 16 23.40 15.79 -18.08
C SER A 16 24.36 16.81 -17.46
N SER A 17 24.14 18.10 -17.76
CA SER A 17 24.67 19.17 -16.92
C SER A 17 24.07 19.12 -15.51
N ARG A 18 24.80 19.66 -14.54
CA ARG A 18 24.33 19.83 -13.16
C ARG A 18 23.25 20.89 -13.09
N PHE A 19 22.24 20.64 -12.27
CA PHE A 19 21.24 21.63 -11.90
C PHE A 19 20.91 21.55 -10.42
N HIS A 20 20.38 22.63 -9.86
CA HIS A 20 20.02 22.71 -8.46
C HIS A 20 18.49 22.60 -8.34
N PRO A 21 17.96 21.60 -7.61
CA PRO A 21 16.52 21.45 -7.44
C PRO A 21 15.99 22.62 -6.60
N LYS A 22 14.95 23.30 -7.11
CA LYS A 22 14.30 24.42 -6.40
C LYS A 22 13.20 23.95 -5.45
N THR A 23 12.60 22.79 -5.73
CA THR A 23 11.46 22.25 -4.99
C THR A 23 11.60 20.74 -4.82
N GLY A 24 10.92 20.21 -3.81
CA GLY A 24 10.88 18.79 -3.51
C GLY A 24 12.00 18.34 -2.56
N VAL A 25 11.75 17.21 -1.94
CA VAL A 25 12.73 16.51 -1.09
C VAL A 25 13.44 15.43 -1.92
N LEU A 26 14.71 15.18 -1.60
CA LEU A 26 15.53 14.20 -2.32
C LEU A 26 15.10 12.77 -2.01
N GLN A 27 14.75 12.00 -3.03
CA GLN A 27 14.49 10.56 -2.84
C GLN A 27 15.76 9.84 -2.38
N GLY A 28 15.62 8.97 -1.38
CA GLY A 28 16.74 8.23 -0.77
C GLY A 28 17.43 8.95 0.40
N SER A 29 17.10 10.22 0.68
CA SER A 29 17.56 10.88 1.92
C SER A 29 16.75 10.41 3.12
N VAL A 30 17.43 10.13 4.24
CA VAL A 30 16.83 9.69 5.51
C VAL A 30 15.86 10.71 6.11
N LEU A 31 16.02 12.00 5.77
CA LEU A 31 15.17 13.08 6.29
C LEU A 31 13.96 13.36 5.39
N SER A 32 13.98 12.94 4.12
CA SER A 32 12.95 13.31 3.14
C SER A 32 11.56 12.84 3.53
N SER A 33 11.44 11.60 4.04
CA SER A 33 10.16 11.07 4.49
C SER A 33 9.57 11.88 5.64
N TYR A 34 10.39 12.26 6.62
CA TYR A 34 9.96 13.08 7.75
C TYR A 34 9.55 14.49 7.31
N LEU A 35 10.36 15.13 6.44
CA LEU A 35 10.04 16.45 5.91
C LEU A 35 8.75 16.44 5.09
N TYR A 36 8.51 15.39 4.30
CA TYR A 36 7.24 15.20 3.61
C TYR A 36 6.08 15.09 4.59
N SER A 37 6.22 14.29 5.66
CA SER A 37 5.20 14.17 6.70
C SER A 37 4.88 15.52 7.34
N VAL A 38 5.88 16.33 7.68
CA VAL A 38 5.68 17.69 8.21
C VAL A 38 4.96 18.58 7.20
N TYR A 39 5.35 18.52 5.92
CA TYR A 39 4.77 19.32 4.85
C TYR A 39 3.27 19.05 4.63
N ILE A 40 2.83 17.79 4.71
CA ILE A 40 1.42 17.42 4.48
C ILE A 40 0.56 17.41 5.76
N ASN A 41 1.16 17.55 6.95
CA ASN A 41 0.53 17.24 8.25
C ASN A 41 -0.70 18.08 8.59
N ASN A 42 -0.89 19.24 7.96
CA ASN A 42 -2.05 20.11 8.18
C ASN A 42 -3.29 19.63 7.41
N LEU A 43 -3.14 18.81 6.35
CA LEU A 43 -4.26 18.34 5.52
C LEU A 43 -5.35 17.63 6.34
N PRO A 44 -5.06 16.68 7.26
CA PRO A 44 -6.11 16.02 8.04
C PRO A 44 -6.91 17.00 8.91
N ASN A 45 -6.26 18.02 9.49
CA ASN A 45 -6.95 19.05 10.26
C ASN A 45 -7.85 19.91 9.37
N PHE A 46 -7.40 20.21 8.14
CA PHE A 46 -8.14 21.00 7.17
C PHE A 46 -9.38 20.27 6.63
N LEU A 47 -9.27 18.96 6.44
CA LEU A 47 -10.36 18.13 5.95
C LEU A 47 -11.43 17.88 7.02
N ARG A 48 -11.05 17.70 8.29
CA ARG A 48 -11.96 17.25 9.34
C ARG A 48 -13.19 18.17 9.52
N PRO A 49 -14.38 17.60 9.76
CA PRO A 49 -15.60 18.38 9.99
C PRO A 49 -15.60 19.05 11.37
N ALA A 50 -14.93 18.44 12.35
CA ALA A 50 -14.80 18.96 13.71
C ALA A 50 -13.42 18.62 14.30
N PRO A 51 -12.91 19.42 15.26
CA PRO A 51 -11.72 19.08 16.02
C PRO A 51 -11.88 17.74 16.77
N LEU A 52 -10.77 17.03 16.98
CA LEU A 52 -10.73 15.79 17.76
C LEU A 52 -10.58 16.04 19.28
N VAL A 53 -10.66 17.30 19.71
CA VAL A 53 -10.56 17.68 21.13
C VAL A 53 -11.65 16.96 21.91
N ASP A 54 -11.29 16.39 23.07
CA ASP A 54 -12.17 15.65 23.99
C ASP A 54 -12.95 14.49 23.33
N THR A 55 -12.42 13.91 22.24
CA THR A 55 -13.04 12.74 21.60
C THR A 55 -12.69 11.48 22.39
N ASP A 56 -13.70 10.74 22.84
CA ASP A 56 -13.48 9.39 23.37
C ASP A 56 -13.12 8.45 22.22
N PHE A 57 -11.84 8.07 22.17
CA PHE A 57 -11.32 7.18 21.14
C PHE A 57 -11.73 5.71 21.34
N ASN A 58 -12.37 5.37 22.46
CA ASN A 58 -12.83 4.01 22.74
C ASN A 58 -14.21 3.70 22.15
N ASP A 59 -14.97 4.72 21.74
CA ASP A 59 -16.28 4.55 21.11
C ASP A 59 -16.21 4.78 19.59
N PRO A 60 -16.27 3.71 18.78
CA PRO A 60 -16.25 3.81 17.32
C PRO A 60 -17.39 4.66 16.75
N LEU A 61 -18.54 4.74 17.42
CA LEU A 61 -19.69 5.54 16.95
C LEU A 61 -19.42 7.05 17.07
N ILE A 62 -18.56 7.45 18.01
CA ILE A 62 -18.13 8.84 18.19
C ILE A 62 -16.96 9.17 17.26
N VAL A 63 -16.02 8.23 17.10
CA VAL A 63 -14.79 8.44 16.33
C VAL A 63 -15.01 8.38 14.83
N ALA A 64 -15.71 7.35 14.33
CA ALA A 64 -15.81 7.08 12.90
C ALA A 64 -16.36 8.27 12.09
N PRO A 65 -17.41 9.00 12.52
CA PRO A 65 -17.89 10.17 11.79
C PRO A 65 -16.89 11.33 11.72
N LYS A 66 -15.87 11.35 12.60
CA LYS A 66 -14.82 12.37 12.62
C LYS A 66 -13.61 11.99 11.76
N LEU A 67 -13.53 10.73 11.29
CA LEU A 67 -12.45 10.22 10.46
C LEU A 67 -12.85 10.23 8.99
N ASN A 68 -12.46 11.28 8.27
CA ASN A 68 -12.77 11.45 6.86
C ASN A 68 -11.56 11.23 5.93
N CYS A 69 -10.39 10.89 6.47
CA CYS A 69 -9.23 10.61 5.66
C CYS A 69 -8.23 9.65 6.32
N LEU A 70 -7.51 8.90 5.47
CA LEU A 70 -6.32 8.13 5.83
C LEU A 70 -5.16 8.64 4.97
N LEU A 71 -3.99 8.86 5.57
CA LEU A 71 -2.82 9.38 4.88
C LEU A 71 -1.63 8.44 5.10
N TYR A 72 -0.98 8.06 4.01
CA TYR A 72 0.32 7.40 4.05
C TYR A 72 1.17 7.93 2.91
N ALA A 73 2.16 8.79 3.24
CA ALA A 73 2.85 9.58 2.23
C ALA A 73 1.85 10.28 1.28
N ASP A 74 1.99 10.10 -0.03
CA ASP A 74 1.09 10.64 -1.05
C ASP A 74 -0.19 9.81 -1.29
N ASP A 75 -0.29 8.62 -0.70
CA ASP A 75 -1.49 7.80 -0.75
C ASP A 75 -2.52 8.31 0.28
N VAL A 76 -3.54 9.00 -0.22
CA VAL A 76 -4.64 9.55 0.59
C VAL A 76 -5.96 8.90 0.22
N VAL A 77 -6.69 8.46 1.24
CA VAL A 77 -8.07 7.96 1.12
C VAL A 77 -8.99 8.99 1.73
N LEU A 78 -10.08 9.35 1.05
CA LEU A 78 -11.17 10.15 1.60
C LEU A 78 -12.34 9.24 1.96
N ILE A 79 -12.98 9.50 3.09
CA ILE A 79 -14.14 8.78 3.61
C ILE A 79 -15.25 9.80 3.81
N ALA A 80 -16.35 9.66 3.08
CA ALA A 80 -17.50 10.55 3.14
C ALA A 80 -18.76 9.86 2.62
N ASP A 81 -19.91 10.45 2.93
CA ASP A 81 -21.14 10.22 2.19
C ASP A 81 -21.05 10.87 0.79
N ALA A 82 -21.99 10.49 -0.08
CA ALA A 82 -22.03 10.97 -1.45
C ALA A 82 -22.15 12.51 -1.54
N ASP A 83 -22.93 13.09 -0.63
CA ASP A 83 -23.19 14.53 -0.62
C ASP A 83 -21.96 15.35 -0.17
N SER A 84 -21.13 14.84 0.76
CA SER A 84 -19.97 15.58 1.26
C SER A 84 -18.68 15.30 0.49
N LEU A 85 -18.59 14.21 -0.28
CA LEU A 85 -17.34 13.82 -0.95
C LEU A 85 -16.80 14.91 -1.90
N GLN A 86 -17.67 15.57 -2.68
CA GLN A 86 -17.24 16.66 -3.56
C GLN A 86 -16.68 17.85 -2.77
N SER A 87 -17.24 18.16 -1.60
CA SER A 87 -16.74 19.22 -0.72
C SER A 87 -15.32 18.89 -0.22
N LEU A 88 -15.07 17.64 0.17
CA LEU A 88 -13.73 17.20 0.58
C LEU A 88 -12.72 17.25 -0.57
N LEU A 89 -13.13 16.87 -1.78
CA LEU A 89 -12.27 16.99 -2.97
C LEU A 89 -11.89 18.45 -3.26
N SER A 90 -12.84 19.37 -3.14
CA SER A 90 -12.58 20.81 -3.28
C SER A 90 -11.60 21.33 -2.21
N LYS A 91 -11.73 20.88 -0.96
CA LYS A 91 -10.76 21.18 0.10
C LYS A 91 -9.37 20.61 -0.20
N CYS A 92 -9.29 19.38 -0.70
CA CYS A 92 -8.03 18.79 -1.15
C CYS A 92 -7.37 19.61 -2.26
N GLU A 93 -8.15 20.11 -3.22
CA GLU A 93 -7.70 21.00 -4.28
C GLU A 93 -7.18 22.33 -3.72
N GLU A 94 -7.96 23.02 -2.88
CA GLU A 94 -7.56 24.27 -2.23
C GLU A 94 -6.25 24.11 -1.43
N HIS A 95 -6.17 23.05 -0.63
CA HIS A 95 -4.99 22.75 0.17
C HIS A 95 -3.74 22.48 -0.68
N SER A 96 -3.92 21.72 -1.77
CA SER A 96 -2.80 21.42 -2.67
C SER A 96 -2.26 22.68 -3.36
N LEU A 97 -3.15 23.58 -3.77
CA LEU A 97 -2.80 24.84 -4.39
C LEU A 97 -2.07 25.77 -3.43
N SER A 98 -2.51 25.83 -2.17
CA SER A 98 -1.90 26.70 -1.16
C SER A 98 -0.49 26.27 -0.76
N LEU A 99 -0.23 24.95 -0.72
CA LEU A 99 1.10 24.41 -0.42
C LEU A 99 2.01 24.23 -1.64
N GLY A 100 1.45 24.28 -2.86
CA GLY A 100 2.22 24.19 -4.11
C GLY A 100 2.49 22.75 -4.59
N TYR A 101 1.62 21.80 -4.25
CA TYR A 101 1.64 20.44 -4.82
C TYR A 101 0.37 20.17 -5.65
N ARG A 102 0.34 19.05 -6.38
CA ARG A 102 -0.82 18.65 -7.19
C ARG A 102 -1.13 17.18 -6.98
N TRP A 103 -2.41 16.88 -6.77
CA TRP A 103 -2.92 15.52 -6.89
C TRP A 103 -2.88 15.06 -8.34
N ASN A 104 -2.91 13.75 -8.56
CA ASN A 104 -2.99 13.15 -9.89
C ASN A 104 -4.36 12.47 -10.06
N PRO A 105 -5.37 13.17 -10.63
CA PRO A 105 -6.71 12.61 -10.81
C PRO A 105 -6.73 11.27 -11.57
N LYS A 106 -5.75 11.04 -12.47
CA LYS A 106 -5.65 9.78 -13.23
C LYS A 106 -5.30 8.56 -12.37
N LYS A 107 -4.75 8.78 -11.18
CA LYS A 107 -4.45 7.73 -10.19
C LYS A 107 -5.54 7.64 -9.11
N CYS A 108 -6.50 8.54 -9.10
CA CYS A 108 -7.60 8.56 -8.15
C CYS A 108 -8.78 7.75 -8.70
N VAL A 109 -9.50 7.08 -7.81
CA VAL A 109 -10.73 6.35 -8.12
C VAL A 109 -11.77 6.63 -7.04
N VAL A 110 -13.03 6.55 -7.40
CA VAL A 110 -14.15 6.57 -6.45
C VAL A 110 -14.67 5.15 -6.30
N VAL A 111 -14.83 4.70 -5.07
CA VAL A 111 -15.36 3.37 -4.76
C VAL A 111 -16.65 3.55 -3.96
N ASP A 112 -17.77 3.48 -4.66
CA ASP A 112 -19.10 3.78 -4.15
C ASP A 112 -19.89 2.48 -3.87
N PRO A 113 -20.39 2.24 -2.64
CA PRO A 113 -21.18 1.05 -2.33
C PRO A 113 -22.54 1.01 -3.03
N ILE A 114 -23.06 2.17 -3.42
CA ILE A 114 -24.34 2.29 -4.12
C ILE A 114 -24.03 3.01 -5.42
N PRO A 115 -24.10 2.38 -6.60
CA PRO A 115 -23.80 3.06 -7.85
C PRO A 115 -24.68 4.30 -8.04
N THR A 116 -24.20 5.46 -7.61
CA THR A 116 -24.88 6.72 -7.77
C THR A 116 -24.60 7.24 -9.18
N ARG A 117 -25.53 8.04 -9.73
CA ARG A 117 -25.24 8.82 -10.94
C ARG A 117 -24.35 10.03 -10.67
N GLN A 118 -23.97 10.25 -9.41
CA GLN A 118 -23.19 11.39 -9.00
C GLN A 118 -21.77 11.23 -9.49
N LYS A 119 -21.26 12.29 -10.09
CA LYS A 119 -19.90 12.38 -10.61
C LYS A 119 -19.10 13.28 -9.69
N TYR A 120 -17.85 12.90 -9.46
CA TYR A 120 -16.93 13.64 -8.61
C TYR A 120 -15.77 14.16 -9.44
N TYR A 121 -15.29 15.35 -9.07
CA TYR A 121 -14.28 16.08 -9.81
C TYR A 121 -13.14 16.53 -8.92
N LEU A 122 -11.92 16.48 -9.46
CA LEU A 122 -10.70 17.02 -8.85
C LEU A 122 -9.93 17.83 -9.91
N TYR A 123 -9.71 19.12 -9.68
CA TYR A 123 -9.18 20.07 -10.68
C TYR A 123 -9.96 20.08 -12.01
N ASN A 124 -11.30 19.90 -11.95
CA ASN A 124 -12.20 19.71 -13.09
C ASN A 124 -12.01 18.39 -13.87
N SER A 125 -11.20 17.45 -13.38
CA SER A 125 -11.12 16.09 -13.94
C SER A 125 -12.15 15.20 -13.26
N GLU A 126 -13.03 14.58 -14.03
CA GLU A 126 -13.94 13.54 -13.52
C GLU A 126 -13.12 12.35 -13.00
N LEU A 127 -13.44 11.89 -11.79
CA LEU A 127 -12.83 10.71 -11.20
C LEU A 127 -13.59 9.45 -11.65
N PRO A 128 -12.89 8.41 -12.14
CA PRO A 128 -13.54 7.16 -12.53
C PRO A 128 -14.03 6.39 -11.30
N SER A 129 -15.18 5.73 -11.46
CA SER A 129 -15.66 4.76 -10.47
C SER A 129 -14.95 3.42 -10.65
N ALA A 130 -14.68 2.73 -9.54
CA ALA A 130 -14.07 1.40 -9.53
C ALA A 130 -14.75 0.49 -8.49
N ASP A 131 -14.70 -0.82 -8.72
CA ASP A 131 -15.27 -1.83 -7.82
C ASP A 131 -14.37 -2.14 -6.60
N TYR A 132 -13.14 -1.62 -6.61
CA TYR A 132 -12.20 -1.71 -5.50
C TYR A 132 -11.07 -0.70 -5.68
N PHE A 133 -10.32 -0.45 -4.60
CA PHE A 133 -9.06 0.28 -4.65
C PHE A 133 -8.02 -0.41 -3.74
N PRO A 134 -6.76 -0.55 -4.18
CA PRO A 134 -5.70 -1.02 -3.30
C PRO A 134 -5.19 0.13 -2.43
N TYR A 135 -5.11 -0.09 -1.11
CA TYR A 135 -4.47 0.84 -0.18
C TYR A 135 -3.36 0.12 0.57
N LEU A 136 -2.11 0.59 0.41
CA LEU A 136 -0.91 -0.04 1.00
C LEU A 136 -0.77 -1.54 0.68
N GLY A 137 -1.24 -1.95 -0.49
CA GLY A 137 -1.24 -3.35 -0.94
C GLY A 137 -2.44 -4.18 -0.48
N VAL A 138 -3.40 -3.59 0.24
CA VAL A 138 -4.64 -4.25 0.68
C VAL A 138 -5.79 -3.85 -0.24
N PRO A 139 -6.47 -4.80 -0.90
CA PRO A 139 -7.62 -4.49 -1.75
C PRO A 139 -8.86 -4.17 -0.91
N ILE A 140 -9.42 -2.98 -1.11
CA ILE A 140 -10.60 -2.47 -0.40
C ILE A 140 -11.77 -2.34 -1.37
N LYS A 141 -12.88 -3.00 -1.06
CA LYS A 141 -14.17 -2.93 -1.74
C LYS A 141 -15.01 -1.75 -1.24
N PRO A 142 -16.07 -1.40 -1.98
CA PRO A 142 -17.05 -0.42 -1.54
C PRO A 142 -17.55 -0.67 -0.11
N GLY A 143 -17.76 0.42 0.63
CA GLY A 143 -18.07 0.37 2.06
C GLY A 143 -16.86 0.13 2.97
N GLY A 144 -15.63 0.20 2.45
CA GLY A 144 -14.41 0.03 3.23
C GLY A 144 -14.10 -1.43 3.61
N ILE A 145 -14.69 -2.39 2.90
CA ILE A 145 -14.57 -3.82 3.22
C ILE A 145 -13.30 -4.38 2.58
N ILE A 146 -12.45 -5.06 3.35
CA ILE A 146 -11.26 -5.73 2.80
C ILE A 146 -11.70 -6.91 1.93
N ASP A 147 -11.23 -6.96 0.68
CA ASP A 147 -11.42 -8.12 -0.19
C ASP A 147 -10.46 -9.26 0.19
N LYS A 148 -10.89 -10.08 1.15
CA LYS A 148 -10.09 -11.20 1.68
C LYS A 148 -9.61 -12.15 0.59
N SER A 149 -10.47 -12.45 -0.39
CA SER A 149 -10.12 -13.38 -1.47
C SER A 149 -9.03 -12.78 -2.36
N ALA A 150 -9.18 -11.52 -2.78
CA ALA A 150 -8.19 -10.84 -3.58
C ALA A 150 -6.86 -10.66 -2.83
N LEU A 151 -6.90 -10.31 -1.54
CA LEU A 151 -5.71 -10.19 -0.69
C LEU A 151 -4.94 -11.51 -0.63
N LEU A 152 -5.66 -12.61 -0.37
CA LEU A 152 -5.06 -13.94 -0.23
C LEU A 152 -4.45 -14.41 -1.56
N GLN A 153 -5.17 -14.22 -2.67
CA GLN A 153 -4.65 -14.54 -4.01
C GLN A 153 -3.42 -13.69 -4.38
N GLN A 154 -3.44 -12.38 -4.11
CA GLN A 154 -2.32 -11.49 -4.33
C GLN A 154 -1.07 -11.96 -3.55
N ASN A 155 -1.23 -12.25 -2.26
CA ASN A 155 -0.14 -12.68 -1.40
C ASN A 155 0.44 -14.03 -1.84
N ILE A 156 -0.41 -15.02 -2.13
CA ILE A 156 0.02 -16.32 -2.67
C ILE A 156 0.78 -16.14 -3.97
N ASN A 157 0.23 -15.39 -4.93
CA ASN A 157 0.86 -15.20 -6.24
C ASN A 157 2.21 -14.49 -6.12
N LYS A 158 2.30 -13.47 -5.27
CA LYS A 158 3.55 -12.75 -5.00
C LYS A 158 4.60 -13.65 -4.34
N ALA A 159 4.21 -14.38 -3.29
CA ALA A 159 5.08 -15.31 -2.60
C ALA A 159 5.60 -16.42 -3.53
N LEU A 160 4.73 -17.06 -4.33
CA LEU A 160 5.12 -18.07 -5.31
C LEU A 160 5.97 -17.50 -6.45
N GLY A 161 5.71 -16.26 -6.88
CA GLY A 161 6.55 -15.55 -7.85
C GLY A 161 7.97 -15.37 -7.34
N THR A 162 8.10 -14.82 -6.12
CA THR A 162 9.40 -14.62 -5.47
C THR A 162 10.11 -15.95 -5.21
N MET A 163 9.38 -16.97 -4.74
CA MET A 163 9.96 -18.29 -4.51
C MET A 163 10.53 -18.89 -5.80
N ARG A 164 9.82 -18.78 -6.94
CA ARG A 164 10.33 -19.24 -8.24
C ARG A 164 11.64 -18.55 -8.63
N GLN A 165 11.75 -17.24 -8.39
CA GLN A 165 13.01 -16.51 -8.64
C GLN A 165 14.12 -16.99 -7.70
N LEU A 166 13.83 -17.19 -6.41
CA LEU A 166 14.80 -17.70 -5.46
C LEU A 166 15.28 -19.12 -5.81
N VAL A 167 14.39 -19.99 -6.30
CA VAL A 167 14.75 -21.32 -6.81
C VAL A 167 15.78 -21.21 -7.95
N THR A 168 15.62 -20.26 -8.87
CA THR A 168 16.62 -20.03 -9.94
C THR A 168 17.96 -19.50 -9.43
N LEU A 169 17.98 -18.86 -8.26
CA LEU A 169 19.19 -18.36 -7.59
C LEU A 169 19.83 -19.40 -6.66
N GLY A 170 19.33 -20.64 -6.66
CA GLY A 170 19.90 -21.73 -5.87
C GLY A 170 19.15 -22.06 -4.58
N VAL A 171 18.02 -21.42 -4.27
CA VAL A 171 17.16 -21.82 -3.14
C VAL A 171 16.37 -23.09 -3.51
N ASN A 172 17.08 -24.21 -3.67
CA ASN A 172 16.56 -25.51 -4.08
C ASN A 172 17.51 -26.62 -3.61
N LYS A 173 17.08 -27.89 -3.75
CA LYS A 173 17.81 -29.06 -3.22
C LYS A 173 19.23 -29.26 -3.74
N ASN A 174 19.57 -28.67 -4.89
CA ASN A 174 20.85 -28.83 -5.55
C ASN A 174 21.71 -27.56 -5.46
N GLY A 175 21.24 -26.53 -4.75
CA GLY A 175 21.89 -25.23 -4.67
C GLY A 175 22.45 -24.93 -3.29
N LEU A 176 21.93 -23.87 -2.68
CA LEU A 176 22.33 -23.38 -1.36
C LEU A 176 21.98 -24.38 -0.26
N ASP A 177 22.75 -24.31 0.83
CA ASP A 177 22.47 -25.08 2.04
C ASP A 177 21.03 -24.87 2.56
N TYR A 178 20.46 -25.90 3.19
CA TYR A 178 19.08 -25.86 3.66
C TYR A 178 18.85 -24.80 4.73
N LEU A 179 19.81 -24.54 5.62
CA LEU A 179 19.67 -23.49 6.64
C LEU A 179 19.60 -22.10 5.99
N LEU A 180 20.41 -21.86 4.95
CA LEU A 180 20.38 -20.60 4.24
C LEU A 180 19.10 -20.46 3.39
N SER A 181 18.70 -21.54 2.72
CA SER A 181 17.47 -21.57 1.90
C SER A 181 16.21 -21.33 2.73
N THR A 182 16.11 -21.93 3.92
CA THR A 182 15.00 -21.71 4.85
C THR A 182 14.98 -20.28 5.39
N ARG A 183 16.15 -19.67 5.65
CA ARG A 183 16.24 -18.25 6.01
C ARG A 183 15.77 -17.33 4.88
N PHE A 184 16.14 -17.60 3.63
CA PHE A 184 15.64 -16.84 2.48
C PHE A 184 14.11 -16.91 2.38
N TYR A 185 13.53 -18.10 2.58
CA TYR A 185 12.08 -18.24 2.66
C TYR A 185 11.48 -17.40 3.80
N ALA A 186 12.00 -17.56 5.02
CA ALA A 186 11.46 -16.91 6.21
C ALA A 186 11.59 -15.37 6.18
N GLN A 187 12.65 -14.83 5.57
CA GLN A 187 12.93 -13.40 5.56
C GLN A 187 12.38 -12.67 4.32
N ILE A 188 12.15 -13.37 3.20
CA ILE A 188 11.73 -12.74 1.94
C ILE A 188 10.32 -13.19 1.53
N VAL A 189 10.07 -14.50 1.49
CA VAL A 189 8.83 -15.06 0.93
C VAL A 189 7.70 -14.99 1.95
N ARG A 190 7.96 -15.42 3.19
CA ARG A 190 6.94 -15.47 4.25
C ARG A 190 6.33 -14.10 4.56
N PRO A 191 7.09 -12.98 4.67
CA PRO A 191 6.49 -11.67 4.91
C PRO A 191 5.57 -11.20 3.78
N GLN A 192 5.82 -11.63 2.53
CA GLN A 192 4.92 -11.33 1.41
C GLN A 192 3.61 -12.11 1.51
N LEU A 193 3.67 -13.36 2.00
CA LEU A 193 2.50 -14.19 2.23
C LEU A 193 1.64 -13.64 3.38
N GLU A 194 2.28 -13.12 4.42
CA GLU A 194 1.64 -12.64 5.66
C GLU A 194 1.22 -11.17 5.64
N ASN A 195 1.62 -10.40 4.63
CA ASN A 195 1.32 -8.97 4.54
C ASN A 195 -0.20 -8.71 4.57
N GLY A 196 -0.66 -7.85 5.47
CA GLY A 196 -2.07 -7.46 5.56
C GLY A 196 -3.00 -8.52 6.17
N LEU A 197 -2.50 -9.69 6.59
CA LEU A 197 -3.35 -10.71 7.21
C LEU A 197 -3.83 -10.30 8.61
N ALA A 198 -3.05 -9.51 9.35
CA ALA A 198 -3.35 -9.14 10.74
C ALA A 198 -4.56 -8.18 10.89
N ILE A 199 -4.97 -7.52 9.81
CA ILE A 199 -6.05 -6.50 9.83
C ILE A 199 -7.42 -7.07 9.43
N THR A 200 -7.53 -8.40 9.26
CA THR A 200 -8.80 -9.06 8.92
C THR A 200 -8.87 -10.47 9.50
N THR A 201 -10.02 -11.12 9.34
CA THR A 201 -10.26 -12.48 9.83
C THR A 201 -10.36 -13.47 8.69
N PHE A 202 -9.86 -14.70 8.89
CA PHE A 202 -9.89 -15.75 7.88
C PHE A 202 -10.58 -17.00 8.41
N ASN A 203 -11.30 -17.69 7.51
CA ASN A 203 -11.87 -19.00 7.81
C ASN A 203 -10.85 -20.12 7.60
N LEU A 204 -11.20 -21.34 8.03
CA LEU A 204 -10.30 -22.50 7.95
C LEU A 204 -9.86 -22.83 6.52
N ARG A 205 -10.70 -22.61 5.50
CA ARG A 205 -10.35 -22.89 4.10
C ARG A 205 -9.31 -21.88 3.59
N GLU A 206 -9.46 -20.62 3.96
CA GLU A 206 -8.53 -19.54 3.63
C GLU A 206 -7.16 -19.76 4.30
N ILE A 207 -7.15 -20.11 5.59
CA ILE A 207 -5.93 -20.49 6.31
C ILE A 207 -5.27 -21.70 5.64
N GLN A 208 -6.04 -22.71 5.26
CA GLN A 208 -5.51 -23.87 4.57
C GLN A 208 -4.87 -23.52 3.21
N ALA A 209 -5.39 -22.52 2.49
CA ALA A 209 -4.78 -22.05 1.25
C ALA A 209 -3.40 -21.43 1.48
N LEU A 210 -3.23 -20.63 2.56
CA LEU A 210 -1.94 -20.08 2.97
C LEU A 210 -0.95 -21.19 3.36
N GLU A 211 -1.40 -22.16 4.15
CA GLU A 211 -0.61 -23.33 4.54
C GLU A 211 -0.19 -24.16 3.33
N ASN A 212 -1.07 -24.35 2.35
CA ASN A 212 -0.75 -25.05 1.12
C ASN A 212 0.33 -24.31 0.31
N CYS A 213 0.26 -22.97 0.24
CA CYS A 213 1.29 -22.15 -0.39
C CYS A 213 2.64 -22.28 0.34
N GLN A 214 2.65 -22.19 1.67
CA GLN A 214 3.84 -22.40 2.49
C GLN A 214 4.46 -23.77 2.22
N ASN A 215 3.66 -24.83 2.25
CA ASN A 215 4.11 -26.20 1.98
C ASN A 215 4.66 -26.36 0.56
N GLN A 216 4.08 -25.69 -0.43
CA GLN A 216 4.59 -25.68 -1.79
C GLN A 216 5.96 -24.99 -1.89
N CYS A 217 6.17 -23.88 -1.19
CA CYS A 217 7.48 -23.21 -1.14
C CYS A 217 8.53 -24.10 -0.48
N ILE A 218 8.22 -24.70 0.67
CA ILE A 218 9.13 -25.61 1.39
C ILE A 218 9.51 -26.80 0.52
N ARG A 219 8.55 -27.43 -0.17
CA ARG A 219 8.86 -28.55 -1.08
C ARG A 219 9.81 -28.16 -2.21
N GLN A 220 9.74 -26.93 -2.72
CA GLN A 220 10.70 -26.46 -3.73
C GLN A 220 12.13 -26.35 -3.17
N ILE A 221 12.28 -25.98 -1.90
CA ILE A 221 13.58 -25.95 -1.22
C ILE A 221 14.17 -27.36 -1.10
N PHE A 222 13.40 -28.31 -0.57
CA PHE A 222 13.90 -29.65 -0.26
C PHE A 222 13.78 -30.65 -1.44
N GLY A 223 13.18 -30.23 -2.56
CA GLY A 223 12.91 -31.12 -3.69
C GLY A 223 11.85 -32.19 -3.38
N GLY A 224 10.93 -31.89 -2.46
CA GLY A 224 9.84 -32.78 -2.08
C GLY A 224 8.83 -32.97 -3.20
N ARG A 225 8.28 -34.18 -3.31
CA ARG A 225 7.20 -34.47 -4.28
C ARG A 225 5.91 -33.75 -3.86
N PRO A 226 4.94 -33.59 -4.77
CA PRO A 226 3.60 -33.16 -4.39
C PRO A 226 3.08 -33.99 -3.20
N PHE A 227 2.44 -33.32 -2.25
CA PHE A 227 1.85 -33.94 -1.04
C PHE A 227 2.84 -34.51 0.00
N THR A 228 4.16 -34.38 -0.19
CA THR A 228 5.13 -34.71 0.87
C THR A 228 4.90 -33.83 2.11
N SER A 229 4.96 -34.44 3.30
CA SER A 229 4.85 -33.73 4.58
C SER A 229 6.03 -32.77 4.77
N THR A 230 5.73 -31.56 5.23
CA THR A 230 6.68 -30.47 5.48
C THR A 230 6.84 -30.17 6.97
N LYS A 231 6.16 -30.91 7.86
CA LYS A 231 6.12 -30.67 9.31
C LYS A 231 7.48 -30.73 10.02
N VAL A 232 8.50 -31.29 9.37
CA VAL A 232 9.86 -31.49 9.93
C VAL A 232 10.90 -30.63 9.19
N MET A 233 10.47 -29.78 8.26
CA MET A 233 11.35 -29.08 7.31
C MET A 233 11.52 -27.58 7.63
N LEU A 234 10.88 -27.09 8.68
CA LEU A 234 11.03 -25.75 9.25
C LEU A 234 11.17 -25.83 10.77
#